data_AF-T2INI5-F1
#
_entry.id   AF-T2INI5-F1
#
_cell.length_a   1.000
_cell.length_b   1.000
_cell.length_c   1.000
_cell.angle_alpha   90.00
_cell.angle_beta   90.00
_cell.angle_gamma   90.00
#
_symmetry.space_group_name_H-M   'P 1'
#
loop_
_entity.id
_entity.type
_entity.pdbx_description
1 polymer ?
#
loop_
_entity_poly.entity_id
_entity_poly.type
_entity_poly.pdbx_seq_one_letter_code
_entity_poly.pdbx_strand_id
1 'polypeptide(L)' 'MLKARQILTALANQQDYRHFHGKRLRHDRFVISIPVTRHYRLICRDHGSFLSPEAVVSHEDYNVCKPGR' A
#
# COMPACT_ATOMS: atom_id res chain seq x y z
N MET A 1 -7.49 12.71 3.73
CA MET A 1 -8.40 11.53 3.66
C MET A 1 -8.81 11.14 2.23
N LEU A 2 -8.92 12.07 1.24
CA LEU A 2 -9.42 11.72 -0.11
C LEU A 2 -8.47 10.84 -0.97
N LYS A 3 -7.16 11.06 -0.88
CA LYS A 3 -6.15 10.41 -1.74
C LYS A 3 -6.09 8.89 -1.59
N ALA A 4 -6.26 8.38 -0.36
CA ALA A 4 -6.32 6.95 -0.09
C ALA A 4 -7.48 6.31 -0.87
N ARG A 5 -8.66 6.93 -0.79
CA ARG A 5 -9.86 6.46 -1.48
C ARG A 5 -9.70 6.49 -3.00
N GLN A 6 -9.07 7.53 -3.54
CA GLN A 6 -8.77 7.60 -4.98
C GLN A 6 -7.85 6.46 -5.43
N ILE A 7 -6.80 6.16 -4.67
CA ILE A 7 -5.90 5.04 -4.96
C ILE A 7 -6.65 3.72 -4.86
N LEU A 8 -7.47 3.52 -3.82
CA LEU A 8 -8.30 2.31 -3.66
C LEU A 8 -9.23 2.11 -4.87
N THR A 9 -9.93 3.16 -5.30
CA THR A 9 -10.80 3.10 -6.48
C THR A 9 -9.99 2.84 -7.75
N ALA A 10 -8.82 3.46 -7.92
CA ALA A 10 -7.95 3.21 -9.07
C ALA A 10 -7.47 1.74 -9.10
N LEU A 11 -7.02 1.22 -7.97
CA LEU A 11 -6.61 -0.18 -7.84
C LEU A 11 -7.76 -1.15 -8.11
N ALA A 12 -8.97 -0.84 -7.65
CA ALA A 12 -10.17 -1.62 -7.94
C ALA A 12 -10.51 -1.62 -9.45
N ASN A 13 -10.18 -0.53 -10.15
CA ASN A 13 -10.25 -0.45 -11.61
C ASN A 13 -9.03 -1.05 -12.33
N GLN A 14 -8.24 -1.89 -11.64
CA GLN A 14 -7.02 -2.52 -12.16
C GLN A 14 -5.96 -1.53 -12.67
N GLN A 15 -5.98 -0.30 -12.17
CA GLN A 15 -5.02 0.72 -12.55
C GLN A 15 -3.64 0.40 -11.95
N ASP A 16 -2.59 0.58 -12.76
CA ASP A 16 -1.24 0.20 -12.36
C ASP A 16 -0.74 1.05 -11.19
N TYR A 17 -0.36 0.38 -10.09
CA TYR A 17 0.15 1.00 -8.86
C TYR A 17 1.42 1.83 -9.06
N ARG A 18 2.16 1.62 -10.16
CA ARG A 18 3.34 2.41 -10.50
C ARG A 18 3.00 3.89 -10.71
N HIS A 19 1.79 4.21 -11.16
CA HIS A 19 1.33 5.60 -11.29
C HIS A 19 1.29 6.34 -9.95
N PHE A 20 1.16 5.60 -8.85
CA PHE A 20 1.12 6.15 -7.49
C PHE A 20 2.47 6.05 -6.78
N HIS A 21 3.56 5.88 -7.52
CA HIS A 21 4.89 5.58 -6.96
C HIS A 21 4.90 4.32 -6.07
N GLY A 22 3.98 3.40 -6.34
CA GLY A 22 3.90 2.11 -5.67
C GLY A 22 5.12 1.26 -5.98
N LYS A 23 5.66 0.61 -4.95
CA LYS A 23 6.78 -0.32 -5.08
C LYS A 23 6.48 -1.64 -4.42
N ARG A 24 6.87 -2.73 -5.08
CA ARG A 24 6.87 -4.06 -4.48
C ARG A 24 7.92 -4.14 -3.38
N LEU A 25 7.54 -4.71 -2.25
CA LEU A 25 8.48 -4.96 -1.17
C LEU A 25 9.47 -6.05 -1.59
N ARG A 26 10.71 -5.90 -1.14
CA ARG A 26 11.77 -6.86 -1.45
C ARG A 26 11.67 -8.13 -0.59
N HIS A 27 11.23 -7.99 0.66
CA HIS A 27 10.97 -9.13 1.55
C HIS A 27 9.74 -9.93 1.14
N ASP A 28 8.71 -9.26 0.65
CA ASP A 28 7.47 -9.90 0.20
C ASP A 28 7.08 -9.31 -1.15
N ARG A 29 7.39 -10.05 -2.22
CA ARG A 29 7.12 -9.60 -3.60
C ARG A 29 5.62 -9.59 -3.93
N PHE A 30 4.80 -10.20 -3.09
CA PHE A 30 3.34 -10.12 -3.17
C PHE A 30 2.81 -8.88 -2.46
N VAL A 31 3.62 -8.13 -1.71
CA VAL A 31 3.17 -6.93 -1.04
C VAL A 31 3.67 -5.69 -1.79
N ILE A 32 2.75 -4.76 -2.03
CA ILE A 32 2.98 -3.48 -2.69
C ILE A 32 2.73 -2.36 -1.68
N SER A 33 3.75 -1.53 -1.48
CA SER A 33 3.63 -0.32 -0.67
C SER A 33 3.47 0.89 -1.58
N ILE A 34 2.36 1.60 -1.43
CA ILE A 34 2.04 2.80 -2.18
C ILE A 34 2.03 4.00 -1.22
N PRO A 35 2.90 5.01 -1.41
CA PRO A 35 2.85 6.21 -0.59
C PRO A 35 1.57 7.01 -0.90
N VAL A 36 0.66 7.09 0.07
CA VAL A 36 -0.58 7.89 -0.08
C VAL A 36 -0.31 9.35 0.27
N THR A 37 0.42 9.57 1.36
CA THR A 37 0.86 10.90 1.82
C THR A 37 2.23 10.79 2.49
N ARG A 38 2.80 11.90 2.98
CA ARG A 38 4.07 11.90 3.72
C ARG A 38 4.06 10.93 4.92
N HIS A 39 2.90 10.77 5.56
CA HIS A 39 2.74 10.02 6.79
C HIS A 39 2.01 8.70 6.63
N TYR A 40 1.41 8.43 5.47
CA TYR A 40 0.57 7.24 5.27
C TYR A 40 0.99 6.46 4.03
N ARG A 41 1.03 5.14 4.17
CA ARG A 41 1.31 4.18 3.12
C ARG A 41 0.12 3.22 3.01
N LEU A 42 -0.29 2.93 1.79
CA LEU A 42 -1.25 1.89 1.49
C LEU A 42 -0.47 0.62 1.19
N ILE A 43 -0.78 -0.43 1.92
CA ILE A 43 -0.29 -1.77 1.72
C ILE A 43 -1.34 -2.51 0.89
N CYS A 44 -0.92 -3.01 -0.27
CA CYS A 44 -1.72 -3.84 -1.13
C CYS A 44 -1.04 -5.19 -1.27
N ARG A 45 -1.84 -6.26 -1.40
CA ARG A 45 -1.37 -7.59 -1.68
C ARG A 45 -1.75 -7.98 -3.10
N ASP A 46 -0.76 -8.40 -3.85
CA ASP A 46 -0.85 -8.94 -5.19
C ASP A 46 -1.26 -10.40 -5.11
N HIS A 47 -2.44 -10.70 -5.65
CA HIS A 47 -2.97 -12.06 -5.77
C HIS A 47 -2.74 -12.66 -7.17
N GLY A 48 -1.83 -12.06 -7.97
CA GLY A 48 -1.56 -12.46 -9.35
C GLY A 48 -2.59 -11.98 -10.37
N SER A 49 -3.90 -12.08 -10.07
CA SER A 49 -4.98 -11.60 -10.97
C SER A 49 -5.42 -10.18 -10.66
N PHE A 50 -5.30 -9.74 -9.40
CA PHE A 50 -5.67 -8.40 -8.97
C PHE A 50 -4.91 -8.01 -7.70
N LEU A 51 -4.94 -6.71 -7.40
CA LEU A 51 -4.35 -6.13 -6.19
C LEU A 51 -5.45 -5.87 -5.18
N SER A 52 -5.38 -6.55 -4.05
CA SER A 52 -6.27 -6.31 -2.93
C SER A 52 -5.62 -5.31 -1.96
N PRO A 53 -6.25 -4.18 -1.63
CA PRO A 53 -5.77 -3.32 -0.57
C PRO A 53 -5.93 -4.00 0.78
N GLU A 54 -4.82 -4.19 1.50
CA GLU A 54 -4.79 -4.91 2.78
C GLU A 54 -4.98 -3.93 3.94
N ALA A 55 -4.19 -2.84 3.97
CA ALA A 55 -4.26 -1.86 5.05
C ALA A 55 -3.70 -0.50 4.63
N VAL A 56 -4.23 0.58 5.22
CA VAL A 56 -3.58 1.91 5.19
C VAL A 56 -2.87 2.09 6.52
N VAL A 57 -1.55 2.09 6.49
CA VAL A 57 -0.68 2.19 7.67
C VAL A 57 0.02 3.55 7.67
N SER A 58 0.08 4.18 8.83
CA SER A 58 0.91 5.37 9.01
C SER A 58 2.39 4.99 9.16
N HIS A 59 3.30 5.94 8.92
CA HIS A 59 4.72 5.77 9.25
C HIS A 59 4.93 5.43 10.73
N GLU A 60 4.11 6.00 11.60
CA GLU A 60 4.09 5.70 13.03
C GLU A 60 3.58 4.28 13.25
N ASP A 61 2.39 3.94 12.74
CA ASP A 61 1.76 2.62 12.88
C ASP A 61 2.65 1.45 12.36
N TYR A 62 3.32 1.65 11.21
CA TYR A 62 4.24 0.65 10.64
C TYR A 62 5.53 0.46 11.46
N ASN A 63 5.96 1.48 12.21
CA ASN A 63 7.12 1.36 13.13
C ASN A 63 6.71 0.88 14.52
N VAL A 64 5.46 1.10 14.95
CA VAL A 64 4.94 0.62 16.23
C VAL A 64 4.83 -0.90 16.24
N CYS A 65 4.62 -1.53 15.08
CA CYS A 65 4.72 -2.98 14.91
C CYS A 65 6.16 -3.46 14.60
N LYS A 66 7.18 -2.83 15.19
CA LYS A 66 8.40 -3.56 15.54
C LYS A 66 8.24 -4.00 17.00
N PRO A 67 7.93 -5.27 17.29
CA PRO A 67 8.07 -5.81 18.63
C PRO A 67 9.55 -5.84 18.96
N GLY A 68 10.01 -4.73 19.51
CA GLY A 68 11.38 -4.50 19.91
C GLY A 68 11.42 -3.84 21.28
N ARG A 69 10.60 -4.32 22.23
CA ARG A 69 11.00 -4.85 23.54
C ARG A 69 9.78 -5.22 24.39
#